data_AF-G0QV37-F1
#
_entry.id   AF-G0QV37-F1
#
_cell.length_a   1.000
_cell.length_b   1.000
_cell.length_c   1.000
_cell.angle_alpha   90.00
_cell.angle_beta   90.00
_cell.angle_gamma   90.00
#
_symmetry.space_group_name_H-M   'P 1'
#
loop_
_entity.id
_entity.type
_entity.pdbx_description
1 polymer ?
#
loop_
_entity_poly.entity_id
_entity_poly.type
_entity_poly.pdbx_seq_one_letter_code
_entity_poly.pdbx_strand_id
1 'polypeptide(L)'
;MIYDLVIIGLGAMGSSSLYHASTQYNNILAIEQFEPTHNKGSSHGETRIIREAYYEGEFYVPMAQKSLELFLKLQEESKQQLYQKTGCLIVGKEKSKLIRQSYQSAVKHNVSFKIYKTNQELQQKVPGFTLPKGFVGLFDETAGILYPEKFLSPCSGHGFKFSSLIGNMACEILEKQVNKYDMFKIQRLQEIKPNL
;
A
#
# COMPACT_ATOMS: atom_id res chain seq x y z
N MET A 1 -1.22 31.36 16.07
CA MET A 1 -2.13 30.19 16.20
C MET A 1 -1.64 29.33 17.35
N ILE A 2 -2.52 28.61 18.05
CA ILE A 2 -2.16 27.76 19.21
C ILE A 2 -1.54 26.42 18.77
N TYR A 3 -1.91 25.92 17.58
CA TYR A 3 -1.37 24.69 16.98
C TYR A 3 -0.76 24.98 15.61
N ASP A 4 0.28 24.22 15.27
CA ASP A 4 0.96 24.25 13.97
C ASP A 4 0.28 23.31 12.95
N LEU A 5 -0.31 22.21 13.44
CA LEU A 5 -1.04 21.22 12.65
C LEU A 5 -2.23 20.66 13.43
N VAL A 6 -3.36 20.49 12.75
CA VAL A 6 -4.52 19.76 13.27
C VAL A 6 -4.79 18.53 12.39
N ILE A 7 -4.84 17.35 12.99
CA ILE A 7 -5.15 16.08 12.34
C ILE A 7 -6.52 15.61 12.84
N ILE A 8 -7.47 15.45 11.91
CA ILE A 8 -8.83 14.97 12.22
C ILE A 8 -8.96 13.54 11.67
N GLY A 9 -9.12 12.59 12.58
CA GLY A 9 -9.11 11.14 12.35
C GLY A 9 -7.71 10.54 12.54
N LEU A 10 -7.58 9.56 13.44
CA LEU A 10 -6.37 8.78 13.72
C LEU A 10 -6.52 7.31 13.30
N GLY A 11 -7.10 7.13 12.10
CA GLY A 11 -6.92 5.91 11.32
C GLY A 11 -5.51 5.82 10.70
N ALA A 12 -5.27 4.84 9.82
CA ALA A 12 -3.94 4.58 9.25
C ALA A 12 -3.28 5.81 8.60
N MET A 13 -4.04 6.62 7.86
CA MET A 13 -3.52 7.83 7.22
C MET A 13 -3.19 8.92 8.25
N GLY A 14 -4.09 9.17 9.19
CA GLY A 14 -3.93 10.21 10.20
C GLY A 14 -2.83 9.87 11.20
N SER A 15 -2.76 8.62 11.68
CA SER A 15 -1.69 8.15 12.55
C SER A 15 -0.34 8.16 11.86
N SER A 16 -0.27 7.79 10.57
CA SER A 16 0.98 7.94 9.81
C SER A 16 1.37 9.41 9.63
N SER A 17 0.40 10.29 9.33
CA SER A 17 0.63 11.73 9.24
C SER A 17 1.15 12.28 10.56
N LEU A 18 0.56 11.88 11.69
CA LEU A 18 0.99 12.29 13.03
C LEU A 18 2.42 11.80 13.33
N TYR A 19 2.74 10.55 13.01
CA TYR A 19 4.08 10.00 13.22
C TYR A 19 5.14 10.76 12.42
N HIS A 20 4.88 11.07 11.15
CA HIS A 20 5.83 11.84 10.35
C HIS A 20 5.91 13.31 10.80
N ALA A 21 4.76 13.93 11.11
CA ALA A 21 4.66 15.32 11.52
C ALA A 21 5.30 15.58 12.89
N SER A 22 5.29 14.61 13.81
CA SER A 22 5.85 14.78 15.16
C SER A 22 7.35 15.04 15.17
N THR A 23 8.04 14.74 14.07
CA THR A 23 9.47 15.05 13.89
C THR A 23 9.74 16.48 13.43
N GLN A 24 8.69 17.22 13.01
CA GLN A 24 8.78 18.51 12.33
C GLN A 24 8.00 19.62 13.05
N TYR A 25 6.90 19.27 13.71
CA TYR A 25 6.00 20.21 14.38
C TYR A 25 5.98 19.96 15.90
N ASN A 26 6.00 21.05 16.67
CA ASN A 26 5.99 20.97 18.13
C ASN A 26 4.57 21.00 18.70
N ASN A 27 3.63 21.72 18.06
CA ASN A 27 2.26 21.87 18.56
C ASN A 27 1.25 21.23 17.61
N ILE A 28 1.01 19.92 17.77
CA ILE A 28 0.04 19.17 16.96
C ILE A 28 -1.21 18.86 17.78
N LEU A 29 -2.39 19.17 17.25
CA LEU A 29 -3.67 18.69 17.78
C LEU A 29 -4.15 17.50 16.94
N ALA A 30 -4.32 16.35 17.58
CA ALA A 30 -4.82 15.15 16.94
C ALA A 30 -6.16 14.74 17.57
N ILE A 31 -7.20 14.59 16.75
CA ILE A 31 -8.56 14.30 17.19
C ILE A 31 -9.02 13.01 16.54
N GLU A 32 -9.55 12.08 17.34
CA GLU A 32 -10.21 10.86 16.86
C GLU A 32 -11.56 10.71 17.59
N GLN A 33 -12.56 10.24 16.87
CA GLN A 33 -13.91 10.06 17.38
C GLN A 33 -14.02 8.83 18.30
N PHE A 34 -13.15 7.84 18.09
CA PHE A 34 -13.17 6.55 18.80
C PHE A 34 -11.87 6.24 19.55
N GLU A 35 -11.86 5.14 20.28
CA GLU A 35 -10.63 4.62 20.90
C GLU A 35 -9.65 4.10 19.83
N PRO A 36 -8.33 4.14 20.08
CA PRO A 36 -7.36 3.47 19.23
C PRO A 36 -7.75 2.00 19.01
N THR A 37 -7.48 1.47 17.81
CA THR A 37 -7.76 0.05 17.48
C THR A 37 -9.25 -0.34 17.50
N HIS A 38 -10.19 0.62 17.39
CA HIS A 38 -11.63 0.34 17.30
C HIS A 38 -12.07 -0.39 16.01
N ASN A 39 -13.18 -1.10 16.06
CA ASN A 39 -13.74 -1.86 14.93
C ASN A 39 -14.77 -1.09 14.07
N LYS A 40 -14.91 0.23 14.27
CA LYS A 40 -15.94 1.07 13.61
C LYS A 40 -15.45 1.79 12.35
N GLY A 41 -14.18 1.62 11.98
CA GLY A 41 -13.58 2.14 10.75
C GLY A 41 -13.39 1.06 9.68
N SER A 42 -12.90 1.44 8.49
CA SER A 42 -12.55 0.51 7.41
C SER A 42 -11.23 -0.16 7.69
N SER A 43 -11.09 -0.82 8.84
CA SER A 43 -9.84 -0.77 9.59
C SER A 43 -9.42 -2.09 10.22
N HIS A 44 -10.37 -2.72 10.89
CA HIS A 44 -10.17 -3.90 11.71
C HIS A 44 -9.67 -5.12 10.91
N GLY A 45 -9.04 -6.07 11.59
CA GLY A 45 -8.66 -7.37 11.03
C GLY A 45 -7.15 -7.51 10.90
N GLU A 46 -6.68 -8.74 11.07
CA GLU A 46 -5.28 -9.02 11.43
C GLU A 46 -4.25 -8.65 10.37
N THR A 47 -4.59 -8.76 9.08
CA THR A 47 -3.59 -8.68 7.99
C THR A 47 -4.05 -7.92 6.76
N ARG A 48 -3.11 -7.32 6.01
CA ARG A 48 -3.35 -6.66 4.69
C ARG A 48 -2.35 -7.04 3.64
N ILE A 49 -2.82 -7.23 2.40
CA ILE A 49 -1.92 -7.45 1.26
C ILE A 49 -1.27 -6.14 0.83
N ILE A 50 0.06 -6.12 0.85
CA ILE A 50 0.88 -5.20 0.05
C ILE A 50 1.41 -5.96 -1.17
N ARG A 51 1.33 -5.35 -2.35
CA ARG A 51 1.81 -5.91 -3.62
C ARG A 51 2.29 -4.78 -4.52
N GLU A 52 3.20 -5.08 -5.41
CA GLU A 52 3.77 -4.12 -6.36
C GLU A 52 3.30 -4.41 -7.79
N ALA A 53 2.99 -5.67 -8.14
CA ALA A 53 2.27 -5.98 -9.38
C ALA A 53 0.83 -5.45 -9.30
N TYR A 54 0.57 -4.32 -9.96
CA TYR A 54 -0.62 -3.49 -9.75
C TYR A 54 -1.56 -3.46 -10.95
N TYR A 55 -2.63 -4.26 -10.90
CA TYR A 55 -3.62 -4.30 -11.98
C TYR A 55 -4.44 -3.01 -12.08
N GLU A 56 -4.71 -2.33 -10.96
CA GLU A 56 -5.56 -1.13 -10.91
C GLU A 56 -4.96 0.06 -11.66
N GLY A 57 -3.64 0.02 -11.89
CA GLY A 57 -2.92 1.05 -12.61
C GLY A 57 -1.45 1.03 -12.24
N GLU A 58 -0.59 1.06 -13.25
CA GLU A 58 0.87 1.09 -13.09
C GLU A 58 1.36 2.32 -12.29
N PHE A 59 0.61 3.41 -12.30
CA PHE A 59 0.93 4.61 -11.51
C PHE A 59 0.91 4.37 -10.00
N TYR A 60 0.29 3.29 -9.51
CA TYR A 60 0.36 2.91 -8.10
C TYR A 60 1.64 2.17 -7.71
N VAL A 61 2.41 1.64 -8.68
CA VAL A 61 3.59 0.82 -8.35
C VAL A 61 4.67 1.60 -7.61
N PRO A 62 5.08 2.81 -8.05
CA PRO A 62 6.09 3.58 -7.31
C PRO A 62 5.64 3.90 -5.88
N MET A 63 4.33 4.11 -5.69
CA MET A 63 3.78 4.30 -4.36
C MET A 63 3.88 3.05 -3.50
N ALA A 64 3.56 1.89 -4.06
CA ALA A 64 3.58 0.62 -3.33
C ALA A 64 5.02 0.29 -2.89
N GLN A 65 5.99 0.47 -3.79
CA GLN A 65 7.41 0.32 -3.51
C GLN A 65 7.86 1.25 -2.38
N LYS A 66 7.52 2.55 -2.48
CA LYS A 66 7.91 3.50 -1.44
C LYS A 66 7.24 3.23 -0.10
N SER A 67 5.98 2.82 -0.12
CA SER A 67 5.25 2.51 1.11
C SER A 67 5.82 1.27 1.80
N LEU A 68 6.23 0.26 1.02
CA LEU A 68 6.93 -0.92 1.53
C LEU A 68 8.27 -0.53 2.17
N GLU A 69 9.06 0.34 1.53
CA GLU A 69 10.30 0.89 2.10
C GLU A 69 10.04 1.55 3.47
N LEU A 70 9.00 2.38 3.58
CA LEU A 70 8.65 3.05 4.84
C LEU A 70 8.14 2.07 5.90
N PHE A 71 7.39 1.02 5.53
CA PHE A 71 6.99 -0.02 6.47
C PHE A 71 8.17 -0.84 6.98
N LEU A 72 9.14 -1.16 6.13
CA LEU A 72 10.38 -1.84 6.52
C LEU A 72 11.19 -0.99 7.50
N LYS A 73 11.30 0.32 7.25
CA LYS A 73 11.94 1.26 8.17
C LYS A 73 11.22 1.33 9.51
N LEU A 74 9.89 1.45 9.50
CA LEU A 74 9.10 1.49 10.75
C LEU A 74 9.21 0.18 11.54
N GLN A 75 9.26 -0.97 10.85
CA GLN A 75 9.52 -2.27 11.47
C GLN A 75 10.89 -2.31 12.15
N GLU A 76 11.92 -1.75 11.51
CA GLU A 76 13.26 -1.65 12.09
C GLU A 76 13.29 -0.77 13.34
N GLU A 77 12.60 0.36 13.33
CA GLU A 77 12.54 1.30 14.47
C GLU A 77 11.73 0.76 15.63
N SER A 78 10.54 0.22 15.36
CA SER A 78 9.61 -0.29 16.37
C SER A 78 9.99 -1.66 16.93
N LYS A 79 10.88 -2.39 16.24
CA LYS A 79 11.20 -3.81 16.51
C LYS A 79 9.97 -4.73 16.49
N GLN A 80 8.89 -4.30 15.84
CA GLN A 80 7.68 -5.09 15.64
C GLN A 80 7.63 -5.68 14.22
N GLN A 81 7.15 -6.91 14.07
CA GLN A 81 6.92 -7.49 12.75
C GLN A 81 5.72 -6.81 12.07
N LEU A 82 5.97 -5.88 11.17
CA LEU A 82 4.95 -5.14 10.42
C LEU A 82 4.72 -5.71 9.02
N TYR A 83 5.75 -6.26 8.37
CA TYR A 83 5.67 -6.84 7.03
C TYR A 83 6.23 -8.25 7.02
N GLN A 84 5.46 -9.20 6.49
CA GLN A 84 5.93 -10.55 6.21
C GLN A 84 5.86 -10.81 4.70
N LYS A 85 7.01 -11.11 4.10
CA LYS A 85 7.17 -11.40 2.68
C LYS A 85 6.63 -12.79 2.33
N THR A 86 5.35 -12.87 2.03
CA THR A 86 4.68 -14.12 1.61
C THR A 86 4.64 -14.28 0.09
N GLY A 87 4.84 -13.20 -0.67
CA GLY A 87 4.44 -13.06 -2.06
C GLY A 87 2.91 -12.97 -2.22
N CYS A 88 2.45 -12.76 -3.46
CA CYS A 88 1.03 -12.69 -3.81
C CYS A 88 0.79 -13.38 -5.14
N LEU A 89 -0.07 -14.40 -5.13
CA LEU A 89 -0.49 -15.11 -6.35
C LEU A 89 -1.74 -14.44 -6.94
N ILE A 90 -1.59 -13.89 -8.14
CA ILE A 90 -2.67 -13.30 -8.94
C ILE A 90 -3.08 -14.32 -10.01
N VAL A 91 -4.32 -14.79 -9.95
CA VAL A 91 -4.81 -15.89 -10.79
C VAL A 91 -5.91 -15.41 -11.73
N GLY A 92 -5.77 -15.73 -13.02
CA GLY A 92 -6.75 -15.35 -14.03
C GLY A 92 -6.50 -16.01 -15.37
N LYS A 93 -7.42 -15.84 -16.32
CA LYS A 93 -7.19 -16.23 -17.72
C LYS A 93 -6.00 -15.43 -18.26
N GLU A 94 -5.14 -16.06 -19.07
CA GLU A 94 -3.92 -15.44 -19.62
C GLU A 94 -4.19 -14.09 -20.33
N LYS A 95 -5.32 -13.99 -21.03
CA LYS A 95 -5.72 -12.78 -21.77
C LYS A 95 -6.56 -11.79 -20.95
N SER A 96 -6.80 -12.05 -19.66
CA SER A 96 -7.61 -11.18 -18.81
C SER A 96 -6.91 -9.85 -18.52
N LYS A 97 -7.71 -8.81 -18.28
CA LYS A 97 -7.22 -7.48 -17.87
C LYS A 97 -6.38 -7.57 -16.59
N LEU A 98 -6.81 -8.37 -15.63
CA LEU A 98 -6.09 -8.63 -14.37
C LEU A 98 -4.64 -9.07 -14.61
N ILE A 99 -4.44 -10.14 -15.39
CA ILE A 99 -3.10 -10.69 -15.64
C ILE A 99 -2.27 -9.73 -16.49
N ARG A 100 -2.85 -9.20 -17.58
CA ARG A 100 -2.12 -8.30 -18.49
C ARG A 100 -1.65 -7.03 -17.80
N GLN A 101 -2.50 -6.37 -17.02
CA GLN A 101 -2.14 -5.13 -16.33
C GLN A 101 -1.19 -5.38 -15.15
N SER A 102 -1.35 -6.49 -14.43
CA SER A 102 -0.38 -6.89 -13.38
C SER A 102 1.00 -7.16 -13.99
N TYR A 103 1.07 -7.85 -15.14
CA TYR A 103 2.32 -8.08 -15.86
C TYR A 103 2.96 -6.79 -16.36
N GLN A 104 2.18 -5.93 -17.04
CA GLN A 104 2.67 -4.68 -17.59
C GLN A 104 3.23 -3.75 -16.51
N SER A 105 2.49 -3.59 -15.40
CA SER A 105 2.94 -2.78 -14.26
C SER A 105 4.21 -3.36 -13.63
N ALA A 106 4.27 -4.69 -13.46
CA ALA A 106 5.43 -5.36 -12.89
C ALA A 106 6.69 -5.19 -13.76
N VAL A 107 6.57 -5.40 -15.08
CA VAL A 107 7.68 -5.21 -16.03
C VAL A 107 8.13 -3.76 -16.05
N LYS A 108 7.21 -2.81 -16.18
CA LYS A 108 7.53 -1.38 -16.30
C LYS A 108 8.29 -0.86 -15.08
N HIS A 109 7.98 -1.37 -13.90
CA HIS A 109 8.50 -0.87 -12.62
C HIS A 109 9.51 -1.82 -11.95
N ASN A 110 10.05 -2.78 -12.71
CA ASN A 110 11.07 -3.73 -12.24
C ASN A 110 10.68 -4.51 -10.97
N VAL A 111 9.40 -4.88 -10.87
CA VAL A 111 8.91 -5.74 -9.78
C VAL A 111 9.42 -7.16 -10.01
N SER A 112 9.87 -7.85 -8.96
CA SER A 112 10.25 -9.27 -9.05
C SER A 112 9.00 -10.13 -9.12
N PHE A 113 8.78 -10.85 -10.22
CA PHE A 113 7.63 -11.73 -10.38
C PHE A 113 7.95 -12.99 -11.18
N LYS A 114 7.08 -14.01 -11.06
CA LYS A 114 7.11 -15.23 -11.87
C LYS A 114 5.73 -15.52 -12.47
N ILE A 115 5.70 -16.07 -13.68
CA ILE A 115 4.46 -16.56 -14.29
C ILE A 115 4.47 -18.09 -14.27
N TYR A 116 3.38 -18.66 -13.76
CA TYR A 116 3.12 -20.09 -13.73
C TYR A 116 2.00 -20.41 -14.73
N LYS A 117 2.32 -21.25 -15.72
CA LYS A 117 1.35 -21.74 -16.71
C LYS A 117 0.89 -23.17 -16.42
N THR A 118 1.62 -23.90 -15.58
CA THR A 118 1.34 -25.30 -15.24
C THR A 118 1.15 -25.49 -13.74
N ASN A 119 0.37 -26.50 -13.37
CA ASN A 119 0.17 -26.87 -11.96
C ASN A 119 1.44 -27.43 -11.31
N GLN A 120 2.27 -28.14 -12.09
CA GLN A 120 3.51 -28.74 -11.59
C GLN A 120 4.47 -27.66 -11.07
N GLU A 121 4.70 -26.59 -11.84
CA GLU A 121 5.57 -25.50 -11.42
C GLU A 121 4.95 -24.66 -10.30
N LEU A 122 3.64 -24.41 -10.36
CA LEU A 122 2.96 -23.61 -9.33
C LEU A 122 2.99 -24.31 -7.97
N GLN A 123 2.72 -25.60 -7.91
CA GLN A 123 2.66 -26.34 -6.64
C GLN A 123 4.00 -26.42 -5.92
N GLN A 124 5.13 -26.29 -6.63
CA GLN A 124 6.45 -26.13 -6.01
C GLN A 124 6.56 -24.82 -5.22
N LYS A 125 5.85 -23.76 -5.65
CA LYS A 125 5.88 -22.44 -5.01
C LYS A 125 4.73 -22.21 -4.04
N VAL A 126 3.53 -22.66 -4.39
CA VAL A 126 2.28 -22.49 -3.63
C VAL A 126 1.62 -23.87 -3.49
N PRO A 127 2.09 -24.70 -2.54
CA PRO A 127 1.54 -26.03 -2.31
C PRO A 127 0.03 -25.97 -2.00
N GLY A 128 -0.74 -26.91 -2.54
CA GLY A 128 -2.19 -26.99 -2.33
C GLY A 128 -3.03 -26.10 -3.24
N PHE A 129 -2.42 -25.24 -4.07
CA PHE A 129 -3.14 -24.46 -5.08
C PHE A 129 -3.08 -25.12 -6.47
N THR A 130 -4.21 -25.17 -7.16
CA THR A 130 -4.32 -25.70 -8.53
C THR A 130 -5.00 -24.68 -9.43
N LEU A 131 -4.36 -24.33 -10.54
CA LEU A 131 -4.90 -23.50 -11.60
C LEU A 131 -6.05 -24.21 -12.31
N PRO A 132 -7.21 -23.53 -12.48
CA PRO A 132 -8.25 -23.98 -13.38
C PRO A 132 -7.74 -24.06 -14.83
N LYS A 133 -8.41 -24.88 -15.66
CA LYS A 133 -8.04 -25.01 -17.08
C LYS A 133 -8.06 -23.66 -17.79
N GLY A 134 -6.97 -23.31 -18.47
CA GLY A 134 -6.82 -22.05 -19.21
C GLY A 134 -6.49 -20.82 -18.34
N PHE A 135 -6.17 -21.01 -17.07
CA PHE A 135 -5.69 -19.95 -16.17
C PHE A 135 -4.17 -19.99 -16.06
N VAL A 136 -3.61 -18.84 -15.69
CA VAL A 136 -2.20 -18.67 -15.33
C VAL A 136 -2.11 -17.98 -13.97
N GLY A 137 -0.99 -18.17 -13.27
CA GLY A 137 -0.68 -17.47 -12.03
C GLY A 137 0.48 -16.50 -12.23
N LEU A 138 0.29 -15.21 -11.93
CA LEU A 138 1.38 -14.26 -11.77
C LEU A 138 1.69 -14.16 -10.28
N PHE A 139 2.89 -14.55 -9.88
CA PHE A 139 3.34 -14.48 -8.50
C PHE A 139 4.25 -13.28 -8.32
N ASP A 140 3.76 -12.27 -7.60
CA ASP A 140 4.55 -11.13 -7.16
C ASP A 140 5.42 -11.58 -5.97
N GLU A 141 6.74 -11.57 -6.15
CA GLU A 141 7.70 -12.01 -5.13
C GLU A 141 7.99 -10.93 -4.09
N THR A 142 7.69 -9.65 -4.37
CA THR A 142 7.90 -8.54 -3.43
C THR A 142 6.68 -8.32 -2.53
N ALA A 143 5.51 -8.82 -2.94
CA ALA A 143 4.30 -8.78 -2.15
C ALA A 143 4.39 -9.52 -0.82
N GLY A 144 3.45 -9.21 0.08
CA GLY A 144 3.36 -9.83 1.38
C GLY A 144 2.13 -9.39 2.16
N ILE A 145 2.13 -9.73 3.46
CA ILE A 145 1.13 -9.28 4.40
C ILE A 145 1.71 -8.23 5.36
N LEU A 146 0.90 -7.24 5.68
CA LEU A 146 1.15 -6.25 6.71
C LEU A 146 0.29 -6.55 7.93
N TYR A 147 0.80 -6.26 9.13
CA TYR A 147 0.10 -6.45 10.41
C TYR A 147 -0.37 -5.10 11.00
N PRO A 148 -1.52 -4.54 10.55
CA PRO A 148 -2.03 -3.25 11.00
C PRO A 148 -2.21 -3.14 12.52
N GLU A 149 -2.62 -4.21 13.20
CA GLU A 149 -2.93 -4.13 14.63
C GLU A 149 -1.69 -4.03 15.53
N LYS A 150 -0.48 -4.24 14.99
CA LYS A 150 0.79 -4.11 15.73
C LYS A 150 1.33 -2.69 15.81
N PHE A 151 0.70 -1.73 15.13
CA PHE A 151 1.06 -0.32 15.19
C PHE A 151 -0.21 0.51 15.13
N LEU A 152 -0.33 1.48 16.04
CA LEU A 152 -1.55 2.26 16.35
C LEU A 152 -2.59 2.37 15.22
N SER A 153 -3.71 1.72 15.51
CA SER A 153 -5.05 1.92 14.95
C SER A 153 -5.32 1.26 13.60
N PRO A 154 -6.46 0.56 13.51
CA PRO A 154 -6.71 -0.42 12.48
C PRO A 154 -6.99 0.34 11.15
N CYS A 155 -6.84 -0.32 10.00
CA CYS A 155 -6.72 0.05 8.55
C CYS A 155 -6.96 -1.24 7.70
N SER A 156 -8.07 -1.38 6.95
CA SER A 156 -8.54 -2.39 5.99
C SER A 156 -8.96 -1.80 4.64
N GLY A 157 -8.27 -2.22 3.58
CA GLY A 157 -8.50 -1.75 2.21
C GLY A 157 -7.23 -1.41 1.46
N HIS A 158 -7.39 -0.99 0.20
CA HIS A 158 -6.27 -0.66 -0.69
C HIS A 158 -5.45 0.54 -0.20
N GLY A 159 -6.07 1.49 0.49
CA GLY A 159 -5.38 2.69 0.98
C GLY A 159 -4.35 2.41 2.07
N PHE A 160 -4.57 1.41 2.93
CA PHE A 160 -3.67 1.14 4.06
C PHE A 160 -2.22 0.90 3.64
N LYS A 161 -2.01 0.18 2.54
CA LYS A 161 -0.66 -0.12 2.07
C LYS A 161 0.10 1.13 1.59
N PHE A 162 -0.60 2.25 1.41
CA PHE A 162 -0.03 3.54 1.06
C PHE A 162 0.02 4.50 2.25
N SER A 163 -0.40 4.09 3.45
CA SER A 163 -0.56 5.03 4.56
C SER A 163 0.74 5.66 4.99
N SER A 164 1.82 4.88 5.07
CA SER A 164 3.16 5.36 5.38
C SER A 164 3.62 6.44 4.40
N LEU A 165 3.41 6.24 3.10
CA LEU A 165 3.74 7.22 2.08
C LEU A 165 2.83 8.45 2.15
N ILE A 166 1.52 8.26 2.22
CA ILE A 166 0.55 9.36 2.22
C ILE A 166 0.72 10.25 3.46
N GLY A 167 0.96 9.66 4.63
CA GLY A 167 1.24 10.42 5.84
C GLY A 167 2.52 11.24 5.73
N ASN A 168 3.58 10.67 5.16
CA ASN A 168 4.82 11.41 4.90
C ASN A 168 4.60 12.55 3.89
N MET A 169 3.91 12.28 2.79
CA MET A 169 3.57 13.29 1.77
C MET A 169 2.71 14.42 2.32
N ALA A 170 1.76 14.12 3.21
CA ALA A 170 0.94 15.14 3.86
C ALA A 170 1.82 16.11 4.67
N CYS A 171 2.84 15.60 5.35
CA CYS A 171 3.81 16.42 6.06
C CYS A 171 4.64 17.31 5.10
N GLU A 172 5.17 16.74 4.01
CA GLU A 172 5.92 17.51 3.00
C GLU A 172 5.10 18.66 2.40
N ILE A 173 3.81 18.43 2.14
CA ILE A 173 2.90 19.45 1.60
C ILE A 173 2.69 20.60 2.59
N LEU A 174 2.50 20.30 3.88
CA LEU A 174 2.35 21.31 4.92
C LEU A 174 3.60 22.19 5.06
N GLU A 175 4.78 21.61 4.83
CA GLU A 175 6.06 22.33 4.82
C GLU A 175 6.34 23.11 3.53
N LYS A 176 5.42 23.08 2.55
CA LYS A 176 5.64 23.61 1.18
C LYS A 176 6.89 23.03 0.51
N GLN A 177 7.32 21.83 0.90
CA GLN A 177 8.38 21.14 0.20
C GLN A 177 7.87 20.62 -1.14
N VAL A 178 8.77 20.50 -2.12
CA VAL A 178 8.44 19.86 -3.39
C VAL A 178 8.17 18.40 -3.11
N ASN A 179 6.91 18.01 -3.12
CA ASN A 179 6.53 16.61 -3.03
C ASN A 179 7.15 15.86 -4.21
N LYS A 180 8.02 14.90 -3.91
CA LYS A 180 8.76 14.14 -4.93
C LYS A 180 7.83 13.20 -5.74
N TYR A 181 6.61 12.99 -5.28
CA TYR A 181 5.59 12.17 -5.91
C TYR A 181 4.51 13.06 -6.54
N ASP A 182 4.74 13.49 -7.79
CA ASP A 182 3.82 14.35 -8.56
C ASP A 182 2.44 13.71 -8.80
N MET A 183 2.32 12.42 -8.51
CA MET A 183 1.15 11.57 -8.73
C MET A 183 -0.07 11.91 -7.85
N PHE A 184 0.00 12.95 -7.01
CA PHE A 184 -1.11 13.41 -6.17
C PHE A 184 -1.49 14.88 -6.36
N LYS A 185 -0.79 15.63 -7.23
CA LYS A 185 -1.24 16.98 -7.56
C LYS A 185 -2.62 16.93 -8.21
N ILE A 186 -3.56 17.73 -7.73
CA ILE A 186 -4.91 17.86 -8.32
C ILE A 186 -4.82 18.24 -9.80
N GLN A 187 -3.80 19.03 -10.18
CA GLN A 187 -3.52 19.45 -11.56
C GLN A 187 -3.41 18.26 -12.53
N ARG A 188 -2.92 17.09 -12.10
CA ARG A 188 -2.83 15.89 -12.97
C ARG A 188 -4.19 15.36 -13.41
N LEU A 189 -5.26 15.66 -12.66
CA LEU A 189 -6.63 15.26 -13.02
C LEU A 189 -7.20 16.18 -14.11
N GLN A 190 -6.60 17.34 -14.34
CA GLN A 190 -6.99 18.27 -15.40
C GLN A 190 -6.53 17.78 -16.79
N GLU A 191 -5.51 16.92 -16.85
CA GLU A 191 -4.98 16.33 -18.09
C GLU A 191 -5.70 15.05 -18.53
N ILE A 192 -6.51 14.45 -17.64
CA ILE A 192 -7.31 13.27 -17.97
C ILE A 192 -8.55 13.75 -18.72
N LYS A 193 -8.47 13.76 -20.06
CA LYS A 193 -9.66 13.98 -20.90
C LYS A 193 -10.71 12.90 -20.58
N PRO A 194 -11.97 13.27 -20.31
CA PRO A 194 -13.03 12.28 -20.15
C PRO A 194 -13.29 11.63 -21.50
N ASN A 195 -12.76 10.42 -21.69
CA ASN A 195 -13.26 9.53 -22.72
C ASN A 195 -14.57 8.93 -22.17
N LEU A 196 -15.67 9.67 -22.38
CA LEU A 196 -17.04 9.15 -22.32
C LEU A 196 -17.35 8.40 -23.63
#